data_AF-A0A259T7H7-F1
#
_entry.id   AF-A0A259T7H7-F1
#
_cell.length_a   1.000
_cell.length_b   1.000
_cell.length_c   1.000
_cell.angle_alpha   90.00
_cell.angle_beta   90.00
_cell.angle_gamma   90.00
#
_symmetry.space_group_name_H-M   'P 1'
#
loop_
_entity.id
_entity.type
_entity.pdbx_description
1 polymer ?
#
loop_
_entity_poly.entity_id
_entity_poly.type
_entity_poly.pdbx_seq_one_letter_code
_entity_poly.pdbx_strand_id
1 'polypeptide(L)'
;MGFYKLLAAAPSISEVSSLHAHISLITQRHKHAIDEIDILHWLDNFEKADRNIALALLNKVDYLDDAQIIEAYNALIERLLASYPGNSTFYILPIGDFGKSATAMIYFFRKTQQYDQKQDRLIIVKHKNMLKKVLGSNEYLIFIDDYFGSGRSCVKFYKQHIESIYKKHPLSETIWLSIAAQEQAIEYLNANVPNPKVLTWMPVEKAFKRDRSPFGNYNKMKEYRELAYKYGFILDTKGPLGYDNTQGLVTFSYGSPNNLLPIFWSSKRLHGGNRWRPLFPRYSTDKIQMAKEYRKETMYWLSLTETLDHELFELFATGKRLNNEKNFEYSYIQRIDFRLFALIRLIRQRRSLPVIMKILGIVESDYHELIMEGVKRNLVDKDGKLSEYGSECYKRISRKILLFQENNHVTNSTDFSKVYVPSSFRGST
;
A
#
# COMPACT_ATOMS: atom_id res chain seq x y z
N MET A 1 -6.59 0.39 23.86
CA MET A 1 -6.08 1.57 24.58
C MET A 1 -5.30 2.57 23.71
N GLY A 2 -4.84 2.23 22.49
CA GLY A 2 -4.13 3.18 21.61
C GLY A 2 -4.96 4.43 21.24
N PHE A 3 -6.27 4.27 21.08
CA PHE A 3 -7.24 5.37 20.90
C PHE A 3 -7.24 6.40 22.04
N TYR A 4 -7.10 5.94 23.29
CA TYR A 4 -7.08 6.81 24.47
C TYR A 4 -5.77 7.61 24.58
N LYS A 5 -4.66 7.13 24.01
CA LYS A 5 -3.39 7.89 23.95
C LYS A 5 -3.42 9.02 22.93
N LEU A 6 -4.30 8.96 21.93
CA LEU A 6 -4.50 10.03 20.94
C LEU A 6 -5.23 11.24 21.53
N LEU A 7 -5.95 11.05 22.62
CA LEU A 7 -6.79 12.04 23.29
C LEU A 7 -6.18 12.43 24.63
N ALA A 8 -5.20 13.34 24.59
CA ALA A 8 -4.58 13.88 25.80
C ALA A 8 -5.35 15.11 26.31
N ALA A 9 -6.51 14.83 26.91
CA ALA A 9 -7.32 15.63 27.84
C ALA A 9 -8.64 14.86 27.93
N ALA A 10 -9.17 14.60 29.14
CA ALA A 10 -10.33 13.73 29.38
C ALA A 10 -11.43 13.92 28.34
N PRO A 11 -11.44 13.12 27.25
CA PRO A 11 -12.32 13.38 26.13
C PRO A 11 -13.70 12.89 26.54
N SER A 12 -14.73 13.62 26.13
CA SER A 12 -16.08 13.12 26.34
C SER A 12 -16.23 11.78 25.58
N ILE A 13 -17.03 10.86 26.12
CA ILE A 13 -17.33 9.56 25.46
C ILE A 13 -17.82 9.78 24.00
N SER A 14 -18.45 10.92 23.73
CA SER A 14 -18.89 11.35 22.40
C SER A 14 -17.73 11.60 21.43
N GLU A 15 -16.65 12.27 21.86
CA GLU A 15 -15.48 12.57 21.01
C GLU A 15 -14.71 11.31 20.63
N VAL A 16 -14.52 10.38 21.58
CA VAL A 16 -13.89 9.08 21.33
C VAL A 16 -14.70 8.29 20.30
N SER A 17 -16.02 8.26 20.46
CA SER A 17 -16.94 7.55 19.57
C SER A 17 -16.95 8.15 18.16
N SER A 18 -16.90 9.48 18.06
CA SER A 18 -16.86 10.21 16.79
C SER A 18 -15.55 9.96 16.03
N LEU A 19 -14.41 10.00 16.72
CA LEU A 19 -13.10 9.69 16.13
C LEU A 19 -13.04 8.24 15.62
N HIS A 20 -13.60 7.29 16.39
CA HIS A 20 -13.64 5.88 16.00
C HIS A 20 -14.52 5.65 14.77
N ALA A 21 -15.68 6.30 14.69
CA ALA A 21 -16.53 6.29 13.51
C ALA A 21 -15.80 6.88 12.28
N HIS A 22 -15.09 8.00 12.47
CA HIS A 22 -14.33 8.65 11.40
C HIS A 22 -13.20 7.75 10.86
N ILE A 23 -12.40 7.15 11.75
CA ILE A 23 -11.33 6.23 11.36
C ILE A 23 -11.91 4.98 10.68
N SER A 24 -13.04 4.46 11.15
CA SER A 24 -13.73 3.34 10.51
C SER A 24 -14.10 3.66 9.05
N LEU A 25 -14.67 4.85 8.79
CA LEU A 25 -14.99 5.30 7.44
C LEU A 25 -13.73 5.45 6.56
N ILE A 26 -12.64 5.97 7.12
CA ILE A 26 -11.35 6.05 6.42
C ILE A 26 -10.87 4.64 6.02
N THR A 27 -10.86 3.67 6.94
CA THR A 27 -10.39 2.31 6.61
C THR A 27 -11.24 1.67 5.52
N GLN A 28 -12.56 1.88 5.53
CA GLN A 28 -13.45 1.39 4.49
C GLN A 28 -13.19 2.07 3.14
N ARG A 29 -12.99 3.40 3.11
CA ARG A 29 -12.60 4.15 1.90
C ARG A 29 -11.33 3.58 1.26
N HIS A 30 -10.39 3.14 2.10
CA HIS A 30 -9.13 2.54 1.67
C HIS A 30 -9.21 1.02 1.53
N LYS A 31 -10.41 0.43 1.43
CA LYS A 31 -10.68 -0.99 1.22
C LYS A 31 -9.94 -1.91 2.20
N HIS A 32 -9.78 -1.43 3.43
CA HIS A 32 -9.03 -2.08 4.49
C HIS A 32 -7.58 -2.46 4.10
N ALA A 33 -6.99 -1.71 3.15
CA ALA A 33 -5.57 -1.76 2.88
C ALA A 33 -4.76 -1.23 4.06
N ILE A 34 -5.34 -0.27 4.78
CA ILE A 34 -4.92 0.20 6.11
C ILE A 34 -6.01 -0.09 7.13
N ASP A 35 -5.62 -0.32 8.37
CA ASP A 35 -6.54 -0.49 9.49
C ASP A 35 -6.41 0.65 10.52
N GLU A 36 -7.20 0.55 11.58
CA GLU A 36 -7.18 1.49 12.69
C GLU A 36 -5.78 1.61 13.32
N ILE A 37 -5.11 0.49 13.57
CA ILE A 37 -3.80 0.44 14.23
C ILE A 37 -2.73 1.13 13.38
N ASP A 38 -2.75 0.92 12.06
CA ASP A 38 -1.87 1.63 11.14
C ASP A 38 -2.07 3.15 11.24
N ILE A 39 -3.32 3.59 11.27
CA ILE A 39 -3.65 5.02 11.36
C ILE A 39 -3.16 5.59 12.70
N LEU A 40 -3.35 4.88 13.82
CA LEU A 40 -2.83 5.32 15.11
C LEU A 40 -1.30 5.43 15.10
N HIS A 41 -0.61 4.40 14.59
CA HIS A 41 0.85 4.40 14.47
C HIS A 41 1.36 5.50 13.51
N TRP A 42 0.61 5.81 12.47
CA TRP A 42 0.92 6.91 11.57
C TRP A 42 0.71 8.27 12.23
N LEU A 43 -0.35 8.44 13.02
CA LEU A 43 -0.63 9.67 13.78
C LEU A 43 0.40 9.94 14.89
N ASP A 44 1.07 8.90 15.38
CA ASP A 44 2.19 9.04 16.32
C ASP A 44 3.42 9.71 15.69
N ASN A 45 3.48 9.82 14.37
CA ASN A 45 4.51 10.63 13.71
C ASN A 45 4.29 12.16 13.87
N PHE A 46 3.08 12.59 14.25
CA PHE A 46 2.67 13.99 14.30
C PHE A 46 2.55 14.50 15.74
N GLU A 47 2.85 15.79 15.91
CA GLU A 47 2.50 16.54 17.11
C GLU A 47 0.98 16.48 17.36
N LYS A 48 0.56 16.50 18.63
CA LYS A 48 -0.85 16.30 19.00
C LYS A 48 -1.80 17.27 18.30
N ALA A 49 -1.43 18.55 18.19
CA ALA A 49 -2.23 19.58 17.54
C ALA A 49 -2.44 19.33 16.03
N ASP A 50 -1.51 18.61 15.39
CA ASP A 50 -1.49 18.39 13.94
C ASP A 50 -2.32 17.15 13.53
N ARG A 51 -2.66 16.26 14.48
CA ARG A 51 -3.27 14.94 14.20
C ARG A 51 -4.65 15.03 13.53
N ASN A 52 -5.47 16.00 13.90
CA ASN A 52 -6.80 16.18 13.29
C ASN A 52 -6.71 16.60 11.82
N ILE A 53 -5.79 17.52 11.50
CA ILE A 53 -5.55 17.96 10.12
C ILE A 53 -4.93 16.81 9.30
N ALA A 54 -4.01 16.04 9.90
CA ALA A 54 -3.44 14.84 9.27
C ALA A 54 -4.53 13.80 8.93
N LEU A 55 -5.46 13.51 9.84
CA LEU A 55 -6.60 12.62 9.57
C LEU A 55 -7.48 13.14 8.43
N ALA A 56 -7.77 14.44 8.42
CA ALA A 56 -8.56 15.05 7.36
C ALA A 56 -7.83 15.04 5.99
N LEU A 57 -6.49 15.14 5.96
CA LEU A 57 -5.68 14.89 4.75
C LEU A 57 -5.85 13.44 4.28
N LEU A 58 -5.70 12.46 5.19
CA LEU A 58 -5.82 11.04 4.87
C LEU A 58 -7.19 10.71 4.28
N ASN A 59 -8.26 11.31 4.81
CA ASN A 59 -9.61 11.10 4.30
C ASN A 59 -9.81 11.55 2.84
N LYS A 60 -8.93 12.42 2.32
CA LYS A 60 -8.95 12.87 0.92
C LYS A 60 -8.03 12.06 0.01
N VAL A 61 -7.35 11.04 0.52
CA VAL A 61 -6.54 10.14 -0.31
C VAL A 61 -7.44 9.12 -1.01
N ASP A 62 -7.21 8.94 -2.30
CA ASP A 62 -7.82 7.91 -3.13
C ASP A 62 -6.89 6.70 -3.21
N TYR A 63 -7.42 5.55 -2.82
CA TYR A 63 -6.71 4.26 -2.89
C TYR A 63 -7.36 3.36 -3.94
N LEU A 64 -6.61 3.10 -5.01
CA LEU A 64 -7.03 2.21 -6.08
C LEU A 64 -6.45 0.81 -5.82
N ASP A 65 -7.32 -0.18 -5.77
CA ASP A 65 -6.95 -1.58 -5.68
C ASP A 65 -6.84 -2.22 -7.07
N ASP A 66 -6.37 -3.46 -7.10
CA ASP A 66 -6.10 -4.20 -8.34
C ASP A 66 -7.33 -4.26 -9.25
N ALA A 67 -8.53 -4.45 -8.68
CA ALA A 67 -9.77 -4.51 -9.44
C ALA A 67 -10.08 -3.18 -10.14
N GLN A 68 -10.00 -2.06 -9.43
CA GLN A 68 -10.21 -0.73 -10.04
C GLN A 68 -9.13 -0.37 -11.05
N ILE A 69 -7.88 -0.80 -10.83
CA ILE A 69 -6.80 -0.59 -11.79
C ILE A 69 -7.08 -1.35 -13.09
N ILE A 70 -7.53 -2.61 -12.99
CA ILE A 70 -7.91 -3.42 -14.16
C ILE A 70 -9.09 -2.77 -14.87
N GLU A 71 -10.14 -2.37 -14.15
CA GLU A 71 -11.30 -1.68 -14.70
C GLU A 71 -10.91 -0.38 -15.43
N ALA A 72 -10.02 0.42 -14.82
CA ALA A 72 -9.51 1.65 -15.41
C ALA A 72 -8.81 1.39 -16.75
N TYR A 73 -7.90 0.40 -16.79
CA TYR A 73 -7.25 0.01 -18.04
C TYR A 73 -8.23 -0.54 -19.07
N ASN A 74 -9.20 -1.35 -18.64
CA ASN A 74 -10.24 -1.92 -19.50
C ASN A 74 -11.02 -0.83 -20.22
N ALA A 75 -11.49 0.18 -19.47
CA ALA A 75 -12.21 1.34 -20.00
C ALA A 75 -11.32 2.20 -20.90
N LEU A 76 -10.03 2.36 -20.58
CA LEU A 76 -9.10 3.12 -21.40
C LEU A 76 -8.82 2.42 -22.74
N ILE A 77 -8.65 1.10 -22.74
CA ILE A 77 -8.46 0.31 -23.96
C ILE A 77 -9.73 0.37 -24.82
N GLU A 78 -10.91 0.28 -24.22
CA GLU A 78 -12.18 0.41 -24.95
C GLU A 78 -12.30 1.77 -25.65
N ARG A 79 -12.08 2.87 -24.92
CA ARG A 79 -12.09 4.23 -25.47
C ARG A 79 -11.07 4.41 -26.58
N LEU A 80 -9.88 3.85 -26.40
CA LEU A 80 -8.83 3.81 -27.39
C LEU A 80 -9.34 3.08 -28.65
N LEU A 81 -9.74 1.81 -28.54
CA LEU A 81 -10.16 1.00 -29.69
C LEU A 81 -11.35 1.62 -30.45
N ALA A 82 -12.26 2.30 -29.75
CA ALA A 82 -13.39 3.01 -30.36
C ALA A 82 -12.97 4.28 -31.13
N SER A 83 -11.83 4.87 -30.79
CA SER A 83 -11.31 6.10 -31.40
C SER A 83 -10.53 5.87 -32.70
N TYR A 84 -10.32 4.62 -33.11
CA TYR A 84 -9.43 4.26 -34.22
C TYR A 84 -10.02 3.18 -35.13
N PRO A 85 -9.58 3.11 -36.40
CA PRO A 85 -10.02 2.09 -37.35
C PRO A 85 -9.87 0.65 -36.81
N GLY A 86 -10.79 -0.23 -37.18
CA GLY A 86 -10.82 -1.63 -36.71
C GLY A 86 -9.60 -2.48 -37.09
N ASN A 87 -8.86 -2.07 -38.13
CA ASN A 87 -7.61 -2.70 -38.58
C ASN A 87 -6.35 -2.04 -37.97
N SER A 88 -6.51 -1.16 -36.98
CA SER A 88 -5.38 -0.52 -36.30
C SER A 88 -4.67 -1.49 -35.36
N THR A 89 -3.34 -1.45 -35.40
CA THR A 89 -2.44 -2.15 -34.48
C THR A 89 -1.80 -1.15 -33.53
N PHE A 90 -1.81 -1.47 -32.24
CA PHE A 90 -1.28 -0.64 -31.18
C PHE A 90 -0.08 -1.31 -30.53
N TYR A 91 1.02 -0.57 -30.44
CA TYR A 91 2.23 -1.01 -29.79
C TYR A 91 2.31 -0.36 -28.41
N ILE A 92 2.24 -1.18 -27.36
CA ILE A 92 2.18 -0.73 -25.97
C ILE A 92 3.58 -0.76 -25.36
N LEU A 93 4.02 0.40 -24.90
CA LEU A 93 5.31 0.61 -24.26
C LEU A 93 5.13 1.25 -22.88
N PRO A 94 5.51 0.57 -21.78
CA PRO A 94 5.46 1.18 -20.46
C PRO A 94 6.55 2.24 -20.31
N ILE A 95 6.24 3.33 -19.60
CA ILE A 95 7.20 4.38 -19.28
C ILE A 95 8.11 3.90 -18.14
N GLY A 96 9.42 3.94 -18.36
CA GLY A 96 10.45 3.54 -17.38
C GLY A 96 11.02 2.14 -17.59
N ASP A 97 11.99 1.77 -16.74
CA ASP A 97 12.70 0.50 -16.84
C ASP A 97 11.87 -0.67 -16.27
N PHE A 98 11.99 -1.84 -16.90
CA PHE A 98 11.41 -3.09 -16.40
C PHE A 98 11.92 -3.41 -14.99
N GLY A 99 11.01 -3.76 -14.07
CA GLY A 99 11.31 -4.05 -12.66
C GLY A 99 10.81 -3.01 -11.64
N LYS A 100 10.19 -1.91 -12.09
CA LYS A 100 9.53 -0.89 -11.24
C LYS A 100 8.00 -0.84 -11.51
N SER A 101 7.39 0.34 -11.60
CA SER A 101 5.95 0.51 -11.91
C SER A 101 5.59 -0.08 -13.28
N ALA A 102 6.47 0.05 -14.27
CA ALA A 102 6.29 -0.48 -15.63
C ALA A 102 5.83 -1.95 -15.69
N THR A 103 6.41 -2.82 -14.85
CA THR A 103 6.02 -4.24 -14.79
C THR A 103 4.62 -4.43 -14.23
N ALA A 104 4.24 -3.66 -13.21
CA ALA A 104 2.90 -3.70 -12.64
C ALA A 104 1.86 -3.22 -13.66
N MET A 105 2.16 -2.17 -14.43
CA MET A 105 1.23 -1.63 -15.43
C MET A 105 0.93 -2.65 -16.52
N ILE A 106 1.97 -3.33 -17.02
CA ILE A 106 1.80 -4.41 -18.00
C ILE A 106 1.04 -5.60 -17.41
N TYR A 107 1.26 -5.94 -16.14
CA TYR A 107 0.50 -7.00 -15.47
C TYR A 107 -1.00 -6.69 -15.45
N PHE A 108 -1.40 -5.50 -15.00
CA PHE A 108 -2.82 -5.13 -14.94
C PHE A 108 -3.44 -4.96 -16.32
N PHE A 109 -2.72 -4.34 -17.26
CA PHE A 109 -3.16 -4.19 -18.65
C PHE A 109 -3.50 -5.55 -19.27
N ARG A 110 -2.68 -6.59 -19.02
CA ARG A 110 -2.90 -7.96 -19.50
C ARG A 110 -4.08 -8.68 -18.85
N LYS A 111 -4.57 -8.20 -17.70
CA LYS A 111 -5.71 -8.79 -16.99
C LYS A 111 -7.05 -8.20 -17.43
N THR A 112 -7.04 -7.27 -18.39
CA THR A 112 -8.25 -6.66 -18.93
C THR A 112 -8.91 -7.58 -19.95
N GLN A 113 -10.24 -7.60 -19.96
CA GLN A 113 -11.01 -8.36 -20.94
C GLN A 113 -10.72 -7.86 -22.37
N GLN A 114 -10.57 -6.55 -22.53
CA GLN A 114 -10.32 -5.91 -23.82
C GLN A 114 -8.98 -6.35 -24.40
N TYR A 115 -7.94 -6.50 -23.56
CA TYR A 115 -6.66 -7.06 -23.99
C TYR A 115 -6.82 -8.51 -24.44
N ASP A 116 -7.47 -9.34 -23.63
CA ASP A 116 -7.65 -10.78 -23.92
C ASP A 116 -8.39 -11.02 -25.25
N GLN A 117 -9.36 -10.17 -25.58
CA GLN A 117 -10.14 -10.28 -26.83
C GLN A 117 -9.43 -9.71 -28.07
N LYS A 118 -8.42 -8.86 -27.90
CA LYS A 118 -7.80 -8.06 -28.97
C LYS A 118 -6.27 -8.15 -28.98
N GLN A 119 -5.73 -9.30 -28.58
CA GLN A 119 -4.28 -9.52 -28.48
C GLN A 119 -3.56 -9.39 -29.84
N ASP A 120 -4.27 -9.65 -30.94
CA ASP A 120 -3.82 -9.44 -32.32
C ASP A 120 -3.57 -7.96 -32.65
N ARG A 121 -4.30 -7.06 -31.99
CA ARG A 121 -4.22 -5.60 -32.18
C ARG A 121 -3.43 -4.89 -31.09
N LEU A 122 -3.23 -5.50 -29.92
CA LEU A 122 -2.60 -4.87 -28.75
C LEU A 122 -1.24 -5.53 -28.45
N ILE A 123 -0.19 -5.06 -29.11
CA ILE A 123 1.13 -5.67 -29.08
C ILE A 123 2.01 -5.02 -28.02
N ILE A 124 2.32 -5.73 -26.94
CA ILE A 124 3.22 -5.24 -25.88
C ILE A 124 4.68 -5.38 -26.35
N VAL A 125 5.42 -4.28 -26.34
CA VAL A 125 6.82 -4.23 -26.79
C VAL A 125 7.81 -3.98 -25.64
N LYS A 126 8.98 -4.63 -25.71
CA LYS A 126 10.00 -4.61 -24.63
C LYS A 126 11.24 -3.76 -24.93
N HIS A 127 11.46 -3.27 -26.15
CA HIS A 127 12.73 -2.64 -26.53
C HIS A 127 12.60 -1.50 -27.55
N LYS A 128 13.48 -0.50 -27.40
CA LYS A 128 13.70 0.62 -28.35
C LYS A 128 14.02 0.17 -29.77
N ASN A 129 14.64 -1.01 -29.93
CA ASN A 129 15.01 -1.54 -31.25
C ASN A 129 13.79 -1.98 -32.08
N MET A 130 12.65 -2.30 -31.43
CA MET A 130 11.42 -2.66 -32.15
C MET A 130 10.73 -1.43 -32.75
N LEU A 131 10.86 -0.25 -32.13
CA LEU A 131 10.26 1.00 -32.63
C LEU A 131 10.78 1.40 -34.02
N LYS A 132 11.95 0.90 -34.43
CA LYS A 132 12.50 1.13 -35.79
C LYS A 132 11.71 0.40 -36.89
N LYS A 133 10.86 -0.56 -36.54
CA LYS A 133 10.08 -1.39 -37.47
C LYS A 133 8.57 -1.06 -37.47
N VAL A 134 8.12 -0.11 -36.64
CA VAL A 134 6.70 0.15 -36.35
C VAL A 134 6.27 1.46 -37.00
N LEU A 135 5.94 1.44 -38.29
CA LEU A 135 5.65 2.65 -39.09
C LEU A 135 4.75 2.37 -40.30
N GLY A 136 3.69 1.58 -40.11
CA GLY A 136 2.56 1.50 -41.06
C GLY A 136 1.53 2.62 -40.84
N SER A 137 0.64 2.87 -41.81
CA SER A 137 -0.40 3.92 -41.71
C SER A 137 -1.48 3.65 -40.66
N ASN A 138 -1.59 2.40 -40.16
CA ASN A 138 -2.54 1.98 -39.14
C ASN A 138 -1.85 1.47 -37.86
N GLU A 139 -0.59 1.85 -37.66
CA GLU A 139 0.21 1.44 -36.49
C GLU A 139 0.37 2.62 -35.54
N TYR A 140 0.02 2.42 -34.27
CA TYR A 140 -0.01 3.47 -33.27
C TYR A 140 0.87 3.10 -32.08
N LEU A 141 1.57 4.09 -31.53
CA LEU A 141 2.42 3.92 -30.36
C LEU A 141 1.71 4.44 -29.11
N ILE A 142 1.59 3.57 -28.10
CA ILE A 142 0.96 3.87 -26.82
C ILE A 142 1.99 3.78 -25.72
N PHE A 143 2.10 4.86 -24.95
CA PHE A 143 2.89 4.93 -23.73
C PHE A 143 1.97 4.77 -22.53
N ILE A 144 2.31 3.84 -21.62
CA ILE A 144 1.51 3.61 -20.41
C ILE A 144 2.29 3.92 -19.13
N ASP A 145 1.65 4.55 -18.16
CA ASP A 145 2.14 4.67 -16.78
C ASP A 145 0.96 4.72 -15.80
N ASP A 146 1.25 4.72 -14.50
CA ASP A 146 0.21 4.80 -13.47
C ASP A 146 -0.34 6.21 -13.26
N TYR A 147 0.55 7.20 -13.16
CA TYR A 147 0.22 8.55 -12.72
C TYR A 147 1.01 9.62 -13.50
N PHE A 148 0.30 10.45 -14.26
CA PHE A 148 0.88 11.63 -14.92
C PHE A 148 0.74 12.87 -14.03
N GLY A 149 1.76 13.15 -13.21
CA GLY A 149 1.75 14.29 -12.27
C GLY A 149 2.16 15.62 -12.89
N SER A 150 3.44 15.79 -13.24
CA SER A 150 3.92 17.02 -13.91
C SER A 150 4.26 16.83 -15.38
N GLY A 151 4.17 15.60 -15.89
CA GLY A 151 4.54 15.25 -17.28
C GLY A 151 6.05 15.22 -17.55
N ARG A 152 6.91 15.63 -16.59
CA ARG A 152 8.38 15.66 -16.77
C ARG A 152 8.96 14.30 -17.16
N SER A 153 8.52 13.23 -16.48
CA SER A 153 8.96 11.86 -16.78
C SER A 153 8.58 11.43 -18.20
N CYS A 154 7.36 11.76 -18.63
CA CYS A 154 6.85 11.44 -19.96
C CYS A 154 7.65 12.17 -21.06
N VAL A 155 7.85 13.47 -20.92
CA VAL A 155 8.65 14.27 -21.86
C VAL A 155 10.11 13.83 -21.87
N LYS A 156 10.68 13.53 -20.70
CA LYS A 156 12.04 12.99 -20.61
C LYS A 156 12.15 11.66 -21.38
N PHE A 157 11.18 10.76 -21.20
CA PHE A 157 11.12 9.49 -21.90
C PHE A 157 11.02 9.70 -23.43
N TYR A 158 10.13 10.59 -23.87
CA TYR A 158 9.99 10.95 -25.29
C TYR A 158 11.32 11.44 -25.88
N LYS A 159 11.94 12.45 -25.27
CA LYS A 159 13.22 13.02 -25.74
C LYS A 159 14.33 11.99 -25.80
N GLN A 160 14.41 11.12 -24.80
CA GLN A 160 15.47 10.13 -24.71
C GLN A 160 15.30 8.95 -25.68
N HIS A 161 14.06 8.58 -26.04
CA HIS A 161 13.80 7.29 -26.69
C HIS A 161 12.99 7.36 -27.98
N ILE A 162 12.21 8.42 -28.18
CA ILE A 162 11.22 8.51 -29.25
C ILE A 162 11.54 9.64 -30.23
N GLU A 163 12.06 10.77 -29.75
CA GLU A 163 12.28 11.98 -30.57
C GLU A 163 13.14 11.70 -31.83
N SER A 164 14.21 10.91 -31.70
CA SER A 164 15.07 10.57 -32.85
C SER A 164 14.38 9.67 -33.88
N ILE A 165 13.41 8.87 -33.46
CA ILE A 165 12.60 8.00 -34.33
C ILE A 165 11.54 8.86 -35.02
N TYR A 166 10.84 9.69 -34.26
CA TYR A 166 9.84 10.63 -34.76
C TYR A 166 10.41 11.56 -35.86
N LYS A 167 11.65 12.06 -35.68
CA LYS A 167 12.32 12.89 -36.69
C LYS A 167 12.61 12.17 -38.02
N LYS A 168 12.84 10.85 -37.97
CA LYS A 168 13.06 10.02 -39.17
C LYS A 168 11.76 9.57 -39.80
N HIS A 169 10.76 9.34 -38.97
CA HIS A 169 9.46 8.82 -39.35
C HIS A 169 8.38 9.50 -38.51
N PRO A 170 7.83 10.62 -39.00
CA PRO A 170 6.83 11.38 -38.26
C PRO A 170 5.61 10.52 -37.98
N LEU A 171 5.27 10.37 -36.70
CA LEU A 171 4.02 9.75 -36.27
C LEU A 171 2.91 10.80 -36.37
N SER A 172 1.71 10.39 -36.78
CA SER A 172 0.53 11.27 -36.80
C SER A 172 0.23 11.82 -35.40
N GLU A 173 0.31 10.96 -34.39
CA GLU A 173 0.19 11.30 -32.97
C GLU A 173 0.96 10.33 -32.08
N THR A 174 1.15 10.73 -30.82
CA THR A 174 1.65 9.85 -29.76
C THR A 174 0.59 9.68 -28.68
N ILE A 175 0.23 8.44 -28.34
CA ILE A 175 -0.85 8.17 -27.39
C ILE A 175 -0.25 7.91 -26.01
N TRP A 176 -0.74 8.63 -25.00
CA TRP A 176 -0.24 8.57 -23.62
C TRP A 176 -1.39 8.18 -22.69
N LEU A 177 -1.30 7.01 -22.07
CA LEU A 177 -2.39 6.40 -21.30
C LEU A 177 -1.98 6.28 -19.83
N SER A 178 -2.82 6.80 -18.94
CA SER A 178 -2.58 6.76 -17.48
C SER A 178 -3.86 6.46 -16.71
N ILE A 179 -3.72 5.87 -15.52
CA ILE A 179 -4.87 5.69 -14.63
C ILE A 179 -5.29 7.04 -14.07
N ALA A 180 -4.33 7.86 -13.62
CA ALA A 180 -4.58 9.21 -13.12
C ALA A 180 -3.67 10.24 -13.78
N ALA A 181 -4.21 11.43 -14.11
CA ALA A 181 -3.42 12.51 -14.70
C ALA A 181 -3.85 13.88 -14.18
N GLN A 182 -2.86 14.75 -13.95
CA GLN A 182 -3.09 16.16 -13.66
C GLN A 182 -3.12 17.01 -14.93
N GLU A 183 -3.93 18.07 -14.91
CA GLU A 183 -4.04 19.06 -15.99
C GLU A 183 -2.66 19.59 -16.42
N GLN A 184 -1.80 19.95 -15.45
CA GLN A 184 -0.44 20.44 -15.73
C GLN A 184 0.44 19.42 -16.48
N ALA A 185 0.22 18.10 -16.33
CA ALA A 185 0.96 17.10 -17.06
C ALA A 185 0.55 17.06 -18.53
N ILE A 186 -0.74 17.22 -18.80
CA ILE A 186 -1.33 17.29 -20.14
C ILE A 186 -0.82 18.55 -20.85
N GLU A 187 -0.88 19.71 -20.18
CA GLU A 187 -0.33 20.97 -20.70
C GLU A 187 1.16 20.85 -21.02
N TYR A 188 1.94 20.25 -20.10
CA TYR A 188 3.37 20.10 -20.29
C TYR A 188 3.72 19.14 -21.45
N LEU A 189 2.94 18.07 -21.63
CA LEU A 189 3.04 17.17 -22.78
C LEU A 189 2.72 17.89 -24.09
N ASN A 190 1.58 18.58 -24.17
CA ASN A 190 1.17 19.38 -25.33
C ASN A 190 2.23 20.39 -25.77
N ALA A 191 2.95 20.98 -24.81
CA ALA A 191 4.00 21.95 -25.09
C ALA A 191 5.34 21.34 -25.53
N ASN A 192 5.60 20.04 -25.28
CA ASN A 192 6.94 19.45 -25.44
C ASN A 192 6.99 18.19 -26.31
N VAL A 193 5.84 17.62 -26.64
CA VAL A 193 5.70 16.42 -27.48
C VAL A 193 4.82 16.79 -28.66
N PRO A 194 5.19 16.45 -29.90
CA PRO A 194 4.36 16.71 -31.06
C PRO A 194 3.11 15.83 -31.04
N ASN A 195 1.95 16.45 -31.27
CA ASN A 195 0.62 15.83 -31.34
C ASN A 195 0.39 14.75 -30.27
N PRO A 196 0.48 15.06 -28.96
CA PRO A 196 0.26 14.08 -27.92
C PRO A 196 -1.25 13.94 -27.65
N LYS A 197 -1.74 12.71 -27.65
CA LYS A 197 -3.11 12.38 -27.21
C LYS A 197 -3.05 11.71 -25.85
N VAL A 198 -3.46 12.44 -24.82
CA VAL A 198 -3.48 11.92 -23.44
C VAL A 198 -4.85 11.34 -23.12
N LEU A 199 -4.90 10.06 -22.76
CA LEU A 199 -6.08 9.37 -22.27
C LEU A 199 -5.88 9.04 -20.78
N THR A 200 -6.80 9.49 -19.95
CA THR A 200 -6.77 9.20 -18.51
C THR A 200 -8.12 8.72 -18.00
N TRP A 201 -8.10 7.79 -17.04
CA TRP A 201 -9.32 7.29 -16.43
C TRP A 201 -9.81 8.26 -15.36
N MET A 202 -8.90 8.79 -14.55
CA MET A 202 -9.18 9.71 -13.44
C MET A 202 -8.39 11.02 -13.60
N PRO A 203 -8.99 12.06 -14.21
CA PRO A 203 -8.45 13.41 -14.12
C PRO A 203 -8.39 13.85 -12.65
N VAL A 204 -7.24 14.34 -12.22
CA VAL A 204 -7.01 14.78 -10.83
C VAL A 204 -6.39 16.17 -10.79
N GLU A 205 -6.62 16.88 -9.69
CA GLU A 205 -6.08 18.23 -9.48
C GLU A 205 -4.98 18.24 -8.41
N LYS A 206 -4.27 19.37 -8.31
CA LYS A 206 -3.40 19.61 -7.16
C LYS A 206 -4.25 19.77 -5.89
N ALA A 207 -3.86 19.08 -4.83
CA ALA A 207 -4.55 19.14 -3.54
C ALA A 207 -4.67 20.56 -2.97
N PHE A 208 -3.70 21.44 -3.24
CA PHE A 208 -3.65 22.78 -2.68
C PHE A 208 -3.80 23.88 -3.75
N LYS A 209 -4.58 23.61 -4.81
CA LYS A 209 -4.97 24.61 -5.83
C LYS A 209 -6.03 25.55 -5.24
N ARG A 210 -5.83 26.87 -5.36
CA ARG A 210 -6.65 27.90 -4.67
C ARG A 210 -8.16 27.75 -4.88
N ASP A 211 -8.60 27.41 -6.10
CA ASP A 211 -10.02 27.45 -6.47
C ASP A 211 -10.65 26.06 -6.68
N ARG A 212 -9.85 24.99 -6.60
CA ARG A 212 -10.27 23.60 -6.87
C ARG A 212 -9.79 22.61 -5.80
N SER A 213 -9.42 23.10 -4.62
CA SER A 213 -8.92 22.25 -3.52
C SER A 213 -10.06 21.44 -2.88
N PRO A 214 -9.86 20.14 -2.58
CA PRO A 214 -10.80 19.34 -1.81
C PRO A 214 -10.91 19.76 -0.33
N PHE A 215 -10.11 20.74 0.11
CA PHE A 215 -10.05 21.24 1.50
C PHE A 215 -10.83 22.54 1.71
N GLY A 216 -11.62 22.98 0.71
CA GLY A 216 -12.46 24.16 0.79
C GLY A 216 -11.71 25.44 0.43
N ASN A 217 -12.05 26.55 1.09
CA ASN A 217 -11.52 27.87 0.76
C ASN A 217 -10.01 28.00 1.04
N TYR A 218 -9.42 29.08 0.55
CA TYR A 218 -7.97 29.34 0.65
C TYR A 218 -7.43 29.23 2.09
N ASN A 219 -8.13 29.81 3.07
CA ASN A 219 -7.65 29.81 4.47
C ASN A 219 -7.59 28.40 5.04
N LYS A 220 -8.66 27.61 4.87
CA LYS A 220 -8.69 26.21 5.31
C LYS A 220 -7.62 25.40 4.57
N MET A 221 -7.59 25.48 3.24
CA MET A 221 -6.62 24.79 2.40
C MET A 221 -5.17 25.08 2.80
N LYS A 222 -4.87 26.35 3.15
CA LYS A 222 -3.54 26.79 3.57
C LYS A 222 -3.05 26.02 4.79
N GLU A 223 -3.90 25.79 5.79
CA GLU A 223 -3.55 25.01 6.99
C GLU A 223 -3.11 23.57 6.63
N TYR A 224 -3.87 22.89 5.76
CA TYR A 224 -3.53 21.56 5.28
C TYR A 224 -2.20 21.54 4.51
N ARG A 225 -1.98 22.54 3.65
CA ARG A 225 -0.75 22.68 2.87
C ARG A 225 0.45 22.91 3.79
N GLU A 226 0.32 23.76 4.80
CA GLU A 226 1.37 24.10 5.74
C GLU A 226 1.77 22.89 6.58
N LEU A 227 0.80 22.11 7.07
CA LEU A 227 1.10 20.84 7.74
C LEU A 227 1.81 19.86 6.81
N ALA A 228 1.26 19.64 5.60
CA ALA A 228 1.86 18.74 4.62
C ALA A 228 3.31 19.16 4.28
N TYR A 229 3.57 20.47 4.19
CA TYR A 229 4.91 21.01 3.94
C TYR A 229 5.84 20.84 5.15
N LYS A 230 5.38 21.18 6.37
CA LYS A 230 6.14 21.07 7.63
C LYS A 230 6.76 19.68 7.77
N TYR A 231 5.93 18.64 7.71
CA TYR A 231 6.40 17.26 7.84
C TYR A 231 7.03 16.73 6.55
N GLY A 232 6.45 17.09 5.40
CA GLY A 232 6.96 16.68 4.09
C GLY A 232 8.40 17.13 3.84
N PHE A 233 8.80 18.33 4.28
CA PHE A 233 10.15 18.84 4.14
C PHE A 233 11.19 18.01 4.92
N ILE A 234 10.80 17.52 6.10
CA ILE A 234 11.64 16.62 6.90
C ILE A 234 11.82 15.30 6.14
N LEU A 235 10.77 14.81 5.47
CA LEU A 235 10.72 13.51 4.82
C LEU A 235 11.35 13.48 3.43
N ASP A 236 11.15 14.54 2.64
CA ASP A 236 11.68 14.72 1.29
C ASP A 236 11.89 16.21 1.02
N THR A 237 13.13 16.68 1.18
CA THR A 237 13.48 18.09 0.98
C THR A 237 13.34 18.54 -0.48
N LYS A 238 13.39 17.63 -1.45
CA LYS A 238 13.26 17.94 -2.89
C LYS A 238 11.81 17.99 -3.33
N GLY A 239 10.94 17.24 -2.68
CA GLY A 239 9.52 17.12 -3.01
C GLY A 239 8.63 17.10 -1.78
N PRO A 240 8.64 18.14 -0.92
CA PRO A 240 7.90 18.14 0.34
C PRO A 240 6.39 18.00 0.17
N LEU A 241 5.87 18.38 -1.01
CA LEU A 241 4.46 18.23 -1.39
C LEU A 241 4.30 17.29 -2.59
N GLY A 242 5.20 16.31 -2.74
CA GLY A 242 5.28 15.43 -3.89
C GLY A 242 6.23 15.96 -4.98
N TYR A 243 6.67 15.04 -5.84
CA TYR A 243 7.60 15.32 -6.93
C TYR A 243 7.12 16.48 -7.79
N ASP A 244 8.01 17.45 -8.06
CA ASP A 244 7.71 18.65 -8.87
C ASP A 244 6.47 19.42 -8.36
N ASN A 245 6.24 19.38 -7.03
CA ASN A 245 5.12 20.06 -6.37
C ASN A 245 3.76 19.70 -6.99
N THR A 246 3.56 18.41 -7.27
CA THR A 246 2.31 17.89 -7.86
C THR A 246 1.18 17.80 -6.84
N GLN A 247 1.47 17.67 -5.54
CA GLN A 247 0.45 17.68 -4.48
C GLN A 247 -0.64 16.63 -4.73
N GLY A 248 -0.25 15.41 -5.10
CA GLY A 248 -1.16 14.33 -5.42
C GLY A 248 -1.75 13.71 -4.16
N LEU A 249 -2.98 13.19 -4.29
CA LEU A 249 -3.69 12.45 -3.24
C LEU A 249 -4.14 11.07 -3.72
N VAL A 250 -3.41 10.47 -4.67
CA VAL A 250 -3.74 9.16 -5.22
C VAL A 250 -2.62 8.17 -4.88
N THR A 251 -3.02 6.97 -4.51
CA THR A 251 -2.12 5.84 -4.26
C THR A 251 -2.71 4.54 -4.82
N PHE A 252 -1.85 3.57 -5.06
CA PHE A 252 -2.24 2.27 -5.62
C PHE A 252 -1.87 1.12 -4.68
N SER A 253 -2.56 -0.01 -4.81
CA SER A 253 -2.32 -1.26 -4.06
C SER A 253 -0.89 -1.79 -4.15
N TYR A 254 -0.28 -1.68 -5.33
CA TYR A 254 1.08 -2.15 -5.57
C TYR A 254 2.14 -1.15 -5.07
N GLY A 255 1.79 0.13 -4.86
CA GLY A 255 2.65 1.16 -4.29
C GLY A 255 2.24 2.58 -4.62
N SER A 256 2.74 3.55 -3.86
CA SER A 256 2.42 4.96 -4.07
C SER A 256 3.30 5.65 -5.11
N PRO A 257 2.72 6.52 -5.96
CA PRO A 257 3.51 7.40 -6.82
C PRO A 257 4.26 8.43 -5.96
N ASN A 258 5.36 9.00 -6.47
CA ASN A 258 6.12 10.05 -5.76
C ASN A 258 5.40 11.40 -5.86
N ASN A 259 4.28 11.44 -6.57
CA ASN A 259 3.38 12.57 -6.62
C ASN A 259 2.54 12.70 -5.34
N LEU A 260 2.31 11.58 -4.63
CA LEU A 260 1.64 11.57 -3.33
C LEU A 260 2.46 12.34 -2.29
N LEU A 261 1.79 12.97 -1.34
CA LEU A 261 2.46 13.69 -0.25
C LEU A 261 3.40 12.74 0.54
N PRO A 262 4.66 13.12 0.81
CA PRO A 262 5.65 12.28 1.50
C PRO A 262 5.22 11.76 2.86
N ILE A 263 4.35 12.50 3.57
CA ILE A 263 3.79 12.10 4.87
C ILE A 263 3.08 10.74 4.83
N PHE A 264 2.62 10.30 3.65
CA PHE A 264 1.90 9.05 3.48
C PHE A 264 2.79 7.86 3.11
N TRP A 265 3.90 8.08 2.41
CA TRP A 265 4.68 6.99 1.79
C TRP A 265 6.14 6.89 2.22
N SER A 266 6.71 7.96 2.78
CA SER A 266 8.13 7.99 3.16
C SER A 266 8.36 7.18 4.43
N SER A 267 9.38 6.32 4.42
CA SER A 267 9.84 5.59 5.61
C SER A 267 11.15 6.15 6.13
N LYS A 268 11.39 7.46 5.97
CA LYS A 268 12.67 8.09 6.30
C LYS A 268 13.00 7.93 7.79
N ARG A 269 14.27 7.64 8.08
CA ARG A 269 14.82 7.68 9.44
C ARG A 269 15.05 9.14 9.84
N LEU A 270 14.48 9.52 10.97
CA LEU A 270 14.55 10.86 11.53
C LEU A 270 15.77 11.02 12.44
N HIS A 271 16.13 12.26 12.74
CA HIS A 271 17.13 12.57 13.78
C HIS A 271 16.62 12.06 15.13
N GLY A 272 17.45 11.33 15.87
CA GLY A 272 17.04 10.58 17.07
C GLY A 272 16.77 9.09 16.83
N GLY A 273 16.97 8.60 15.60
CA GLY A 273 17.00 7.17 15.30
C GLY A 273 15.65 6.54 14.98
N ASN A 274 14.54 7.19 15.33
CA ASN A 274 13.18 6.79 15.01
C ASN A 274 12.91 6.86 13.50
N ARG A 275 11.97 6.05 13.02
CA ARG A 275 11.57 5.99 11.61
C ARG A 275 10.15 6.51 11.46
N TRP A 276 9.90 7.35 10.45
CA TRP A 276 8.54 7.70 10.05
C TRP A 276 7.78 6.44 9.64
N ARG A 277 6.59 6.21 10.19
CA ARG A 277 5.75 5.05 9.90
C ARG A 277 4.71 5.41 8.82
N PRO A 278 4.93 5.12 7.53
CA PRO A 278 3.97 5.47 6.49
C PRO A 278 2.76 4.54 6.48
N LEU A 279 1.65 5.02 5.89
CA LEU A 279 0.47 4.21 5.59
C LEU A 279 0.60 3.46 4.26
N PHE A 280 1.20 4.13 3.25
CA PHE A 280 1.31 3.60 1.90
C PHE A 280 2.79 3.62 1.47
N PRO A 281 3.65 2.73 2.01
CA PRO A 281 5.07 2.72 1.68
C PRO A 281 5.29 2.59 0.16
N ARG A 282 6.16 3.43 -0.41
CA ARG A 282 6.50 3.39 -1.84
C ARG A 282 7.40 2.21 -2.17
N TYR A 283 8.49 2.04 -1.42
CA TYR A 283 9.55 1.08 -1.73
C TYR A 283 9.26 -0.33 -1.20
N SER A 284 9.71 -1.35 -1.94
CA SER A 284 9.56 -2.75 -1.54
C SER A 284 10.29 -3.09 -0.25
N THR A 285 11.46 -2.49 -0.02
CA THR A 285 12.24 -2.64 1.21
C THR A 285 11.46 -2.25 2.46
N ASP A 286 10.69 -1.16 2.37
CA ASP A 286 9.89 -0.66 3.48
C ASP A 286 8.70 -1.58 3.76
N LYS A 287 8.02 -2.06 2.71
CA LYS A 287 6.96 -3.07 2.83
C LYS A 287 7.46 -4.35 3.50
N ILE A 288 8.64 -4.82 3.09
CA ILE A 288 9.28 -6.02 3.67
C ILE A 288 9.61 -5.77 5.15
N GLN A 289 10.12 -4.58 5.48
CA GLN A 289 10.44 -4.22 6.85
C GLN A 289 9.19 -4.18 7.75
N MET A 290 8.10 -3.55 7.30
CA MET A 290 6.81 -3.54 8.01
C MET A 290 6.26 -4.96 8.21
N ALA A 291 6.33 -5.82 7.19
CA ALA A 291 5.93 -7.22 7.32
C ALA A 291 6.81 -8.01 8.31
N LYS A 292 8.11 -7.70 8.39
CA LYS A 292 9.02 -8.28 9.41
C LYS A 292 8.64 -7.81 10.81
N GLU A 293 8.33 -6.53 11.00
CA GLU A 293 7.91 -5.97 12.28
C GLU A 293 6.60 -6.59 12.75
N TYR A 294 5.61 -6.69 11.86
CA TYR A 294 4.35 -7.38 12.14
C TYR A 294 4.56 -8.84 12.58
N ARG A 295 5.41 -9.58 11.87
CA ARG A 295 5.71 -10.98 12.22
C ARG A 295 6.43 -11.11 13.56
N LYS A 296 7.38 -10.22 13.86
CA LYS A 296 8.06 -10.18 15.16
C LYS A 296 7.08 -9.89 16.30
N GLU A 297 6.22 -8.89 16.12
CA GLU A 297 5.20 -8.55 17.11
C GLU A 297 4.21 -9.71 17.31
N THR A 298 3.80 -10.37 16.23
CA THR A 298 2.91 -11.54 16.29
C THR A 298 3.55 -12.69 17.08
N MET A 299 4.83 -12.98 16.81
CA MET A 299 5.55 -14.02 17.53
C MET A 299 5.68 -13.67 19.02
N TYR A 300 5.95 -12.41 19.33
CA TYR A 300 6.00 -11.91 20.70
C TYR A 300 4.66 -12.11 21.42
N TRP A 301 3.54 -11.74 20.79
CA TRP A 301 2.20 -11.96 21.33
C TRP A 301 1.92 -13.44 21.57
N LEU A 302 2.27 -14.30 20.61
CA LEU A 302 2.06 -15.73 20.74
C LEU A 302 2.90 -16.32 21.89
N SER A 303 4.14 -15.88 22.07
CA SER A 303 4.98 -16.28 23.21
C SER A 303 4.45 -15.79 24.56
N LEU A 304 3.89 -14.58 24.63
CA LEU A 304 3.27 -14.08 25.86
C LEU A 304 2.04 -14.88 26.24
N THR A 305 1.34 -15.49 25.28
CA THR A 305 0.19 -16.38 25.55
C THR A 305 0.57 -17.52 26.48
N GLU A 306 1.76 -18.11 26.31
CA GLU A 306 2.26 -19.19 27.18
C GLU A 306 2.26 -18.77 28.65
N THR A 307 2.72 -17.54 28.92
CA THR A 307 2.83 -17.01 30.29
C THR A 307 1.48 -16.50 30.83
N LEU A 308 0.64 -15.91 29.98
CA LEU A 308 -0.57 -15.21 30.40
C LEU A 308 -1.82 -16.09 30.39
N ASP A 309 -1.83 -17.16 29.59
CA ASP A 309 -3.00 -18.01 29.37
C ASP A 309 -2.61 -19.37 28.75
N HIS A 310 -2.15 -20.30 29.59
CA HIS A 310 -1.69 -21.62 29.13
C HIS A 310 -2.76 -22.40 28.35
N GLU A 311 -4.03 -22.30 28.73
CA GLU A 311 -5.14 -22.94 28.01
C GLU A 311 -5.24 -22.44 26.56
N LEU A 312 -5.17 -21.11 26.35
CA LEU A 312 -5.15 -20.54 25.01
C LEU A 312 -3.84 -20.81 24.28
N PHE A 313 -2.73 -20.92 24.99
CA PHE A 313 -1.46 -21.29 24.38
C PHE A 313 -1.54 -22.68 23.75
N GLU A 314 -2.10 -23.66 24.44
CA GLU A 314 -2.34 -25.02 23.93
C GLU A 314 -3.26 -25.05 22.70
N LEU A 315 -4.23 -24.15 22.62
CA LEU A 315 -5.10 -24.00 21.45
C LEU A 315 -4.32 -23.49 20.22
N PHE A 316 -3.39 -22.55 20.42
CA PHE A 316 -2.62 -21.97 19.32
C PHE A 316 -1.35 -22.75 18.99
N ALA A 317 -0.68 -23.37 19.96
CA ALA A 317 0.58 -24.09 19.82
C ALA A 317 0.35 -25.60 19.87
N THR A 318 0.45 -26.25 18.71
CA THR A 318 0.12 -27.68 18.56
C THR A 318 1.33 -28.61 18.61
N GLY A 319 2.55 -28.06 18.62
CA GLY A 319 3.77 -28.85 18.78
C GLY A 319 3.87 -29.44 20.17
N LYS A 320 4.15 -30.74 20.27
CA LYS A 320 4.36 -31.47 21.53
C LYS A 320 5.72 -32.13 21.54
N ARG A 321 6.44 -32.04 22.65
CA ARG A 321 7.72 -32.72 22.82
C ARG A 321 7.91 -33.21 24.25
N LEU A 322 8.32 -34.47 24.37
CA LEU A 322 8.70 -35.07 25.65
C LEU A 322 10.12 -34.65 26.03
N ASN A 323 10.32 -34.20 27.26
CA ASN A 323 11.62 -34.08 27.88
C ASN A 323 11.95 -35.37 28.63
N ASN A 324 12.76 -36.24 28.03
CA ASN A 324 13.12 -37.54 28.58
C ASN A 324 13.88 -37.46 29.93
N GLU A 325 14.61 -36.36 30.19
CA GLU A 325 15.39 -36.21 31.42
C GLU A 325 14.52 -35.78 32.61
N LYS A 326 13.47 -35.01 32.35
CA LYS A 326 12.60 -34.43 33.39
C LYS A 326 11.19 -35.05 33.41
N ASN A 327 10.95 -36.04 32.55
CA ASN A 327 9.71 -36.78 32.39
C ASN A 327 8.44 -35.91 32.32
N PHE A 328 8.50 -34.81 31.55
CA PHE A 328 7.34 -33.97 31.28
C PHE A 328 7.26 -33.60 29.80
N GLU A 329 6.03 -33.44 29.29
CA GLU A 329 5.75 -32.96 27.94
C GLU A 329 5.60 -31.44 27.95
N TYR A 330 6.18 -30.75 26.96
CA TYR A 330 5.98 -29.32 26.75
C TYR A 330 5.50 -29.02 25.35
N SER A 331 4.76 -27.92 25.24
CA SER A 331 4.22 -27.42 23.98
C SER A 331 5.19 -26.43 23.34
N TYR A 332 5.24 -26.42 22.01
CA TYR A 332 6.03 -25.45 21.26
C TYR A 332 5.29 -24.97 20.01
N ILE A 333 5.59 -23.74 19.61
CA ILE A 333 4.97 -23.09 18.46
C ILE A 333 5.53 -23.66 17.16
N GLN A 334 4.66 -24.23 16.32
CA GLN A 334 5.02 -24.62 14.95
C GLN A 334 4.88 -23.46 13.96
N ARG A 335 5.38 -23.65 12.74
CA ARG A 335 5.23 -22.65 11.66
C ARG A 335 3.76 -22.39 11.31
N ILE A 336 2.93 -23.44 11.29
CA ILE A 336 1.50 -23.33 10.99
C ILE A 336 0.75 -22.58 12.10
N ASP A 337 1.11 -22.83 13.37
CA ASP A 337 0.55 -22.17 14.55
C ASP A 337 0.77 -20.65 14.50
N PHE A 338 2.02 -20.25 14.27
CA PHE A 338 2.37 -18.84 14.09
C PHE A 338 1.58 -18.19 12.95
N ARG A 339 1.54 -18.85 11.78
CA ARG A 339 0.85 -18.33 10.59
C ARG A 339 -0.66 -18.20 10.81
N LEU A 340 -1.28 -19.16 11.50
CA LEU A 340 -2.71 -19.14 11.81
C LEU A 340 -3.04 -18.02 12.81
N PHE A 341 -2.24 -17.86 13.87
CA PHE A 341 -2.40 -16.74 14.79
C PHE A 341 -2.20 -15.38 14.09
N ALA A 342 -1.20 -15.29 13.21
CA ALA A 342 -0.96 -14.10 12.39
C ALA A 342 -2.14 -13.80 11.45
N LEU A 343 -2.76 -14.82 10.85
CA LEU A 343 -3.94 -14.72 10.02
C LEU A 343 -5.15 -14.20 10.81
N ILE A 344 -5.42 -14.76 11.99
CA ILE A 344 -6.50 -14.35 12.89
C ILE A 344 -6.39 -12.86 13.24
N ARG A 345 -5.17 -12.41 13.58
CA ARG A 345 -4.86 -10.98 13.82
C ARG A 345 -5.23 -10.11 12.62
N LEU A 346 -4.85 -10.51 11.40
CA LEU A 346 -5.13 -9.75 10.18
C LEU A 346 -6.62 -9.77 9.78
N ILE A 347 -7.32 -10.89 9.97
CA ILE A 347 -8.78 -10.98 9.77
C ILE A 347 -9.48 -10.05 10.77
N ARG A 348 -9.04 -10.01 12.03
CA ARG A 348 -9.62 -9.13 13.05
C ARG A 348 -9.42 -7.64 12.72
N GLN A 349 -8.29 -7.32 12.09
CA GLN A 349 -7.97 -6.01 11.51
C GLN A 349 -8.75 -5.71 10.21
N ARG A 350 -9.57 -6.66 9.73
CA ARG A 350 -10.37 -6.58 8.50
C ARG A 350 -9.53 -6.43 7.23
N ARG A 351 -8.26 -6.87 7.24
CA ARG A 351 -7.38 -6.79 6.07
C ARG A 351 -7.96 -7.58 4.90
N SER A 352 -7.80 -7.05 3.69
CA SER A 352 -8.20 -7.76 2.48
C SER A 352 -7.29 -8.97 2.23
N LEU A 353 -7.81 -10.02 1.60
CA LEU A 353 -7.07 -11.24 1.29
C LEU A 353 -5.73 -10.98 0.57
N PRO A 354 -5.64 -10.13 -0.47
CA PRO A 354 -4.37 -9.80 -1.11
C PRO A 354 -3.33 -9.20 -0.15
N VAL A 355 -3.78 -8.35 0.79
CA VAL A 355 -2.92 -7.74 1.80
C VAL A 355 -2.45 -8.77 2.81
N ILE A 356 -3.34 -9.67 3.26
CA ILE A 356 -3.01 -10.78 4.15
C ILE A 356 -1.90 -11.64 3.55
N MET A 357 -2.09 -12.12 2.32
CA MET A 357 -1.13 -12.99 1.64
C MET A 357 0.24 -12.32 1.51
N LYS A 358 0.25 -11.03 1.18
CA LYS A 358 1.47 -10.22 1.07
C LYS A 358 2.21 -10.05 2.40
N ILE A 359 1.49 -9.76 3.49
CA ILE A 359 2.10 -9.59 4.83
C ILE A 359 2.69 -10.90 5.32
N LEU A 360 1.97 -12.01 5.13
CA LEU A 360 2.42 -13.34 5.56
C LEU A 360 3.47 -13.95 4.62
N GLY A 361 3.57 -13.45 3.38
CA GLY A 361 4.46 -13.98 2.36
C GLY A 361 4.06 -15.40 1.95
N ILE A 362 2.76 -15.58 1.70
CA ILE A 362 2.14 -16.87 1.37
C ILE A 362 1.41 -16.79 0.03
N VAL A 363 1.24 -17.94 -0.64
CA VAL A 363 0.41 -18.05 -1.84
C VAL A 363 -1.01 -18.52 -1.49
N GLU A 364 -1.90 -18.59 -2.48
CA GLU A 364 -3.29 -18.99 -2.26
C GLU A 364 -3.44 -20.41 -1.70
N SER A 365 -2.58 -21.35 -2.09
CA SER A 365 -2.59 -22.72 -1.54
C SER A 365 -2.19 -22.78 -0.06
N ASP A 366 -1.18 -22.01 0.35
CA ASP A 366 -0.80 -21.85 1.77
C ASP A 366 -1.98 -21.23 2.56
N TYR A 367 -2.68 -20.25 1.98
CA TYR A 367 -3.84 -19.62 2.62
C TYR A 367 -4.97 -20.63 2.84
N HIS A 368 -5.27 -21.47 1.84
CA HIS A 368 -6.27 -22.51 1.96
C HIS A 368 -5.93 -23.52 3.07
N GLU A 369 -4.65 -23.92 3.16
CA GLU A 369 -4.15 -24.78 4.26
C GLU A 369 -4.38 -24.14 5.64
N LEU A 370 -4.09 -22.84 5.79
CA LEU A 370 -4.33 -22.10 7.02
C LEU A 370 -5.81 -22.03 7.40
N ILE A 371 -6.69 -21.84 6.42
CA ILE A 371 -8.13 -21.83 6.66
C ILE A 371 -8.62 -23.21 7.12
N MET A 372 -8.19 -24.29 6.45
CA MET A 372 -8.54 -25.66 6.87
C MET A 372 -8.10 -25.95 8.30
N GLU A 373 -6.87 -25.58 8.66
CA GLU A 373 -6.37 -25.76 10.03
C GLU A 373 -7.14 -24.90 11.04
N GLY A 374 -7.49 -23.67 10.68
CA GLY A 374 -8.31 -22.80 11.51
C GLY A 374 -9.73 -23.33 11.72
N VAL A 375 -10.36 -23.91 10.69
CA VAL A 375 -11.68 -24.56 10.79
C VAL A 375 -11.61 -25.77 11.71
N LYS A 376 -10.59 -26.61 11.56
CA LYS A 376 -10.34 -27.77 12.42
C LYS A 376 -10.23 -27.39 13.90
N ARG A 377 -9.63 -26.23 14.20
CA ARG A 377 -9.50 -25.68 15.56
C ARG A 377 -10.70 -24.83 16.00
N ASN A 378 -11.75 -24.75 15.19
CA ASN A 378 -12.93 -23.91 15.41
C ASN A 378 -12.59 -22.41 15.60
N LEU A 379 -11.47 -21.93 15.06
CA LEU A 379 -11.00 -20.54 15.17
C LEU A 379 -11.53 -19.66 14.03
N VAL A 380 -11.78 -20.26 12.87
CA VAL A 380 -12.41 -19.63 11.71
C VAL A 380 -13.56 -20.50 11.21
N ASP A 381 -14.52 -19.90 10.53
CA ASP A 381 -15.62 -20.58 9.86
C ASP A 381 -15.23 -21.05 8.45
N LYS A 382 -16.14 -21.79 7.81
CA LYS A 382 -15.97 -22.32 6.44
C LYS A 382 -15.79 -21.23 5.36
N ASP A 383 -16.22 -20.01 5.65
CA ASP A 383 -16.11 -18.87 4.75
C ASP A 383 -14.80 -18.09 5.00
N GLY A 384 -13.96 -18.57 5.92
CA GLY A 384 -12.67 -17.99 6.30
C GLY A 384 -12.78 -16.74 7.18
N LYS A 385 -13.92 -16.50 7.83
CA LYS A 385 -14.09 -15.45 8.84
C LYS A 385 -13.81 -16.00 10.22
N LEU A 386 -13.57 -15.13 11.21
CA LEU A 386 -13.45 -15.58 12.60
C LEU A 386 -14.76 -16.17 13.09
N SER A 387 -14.70 -17.38 13.66
CA SER A 387 -15.83 -17.96 14.36
C SER A 387 -16.11 -17.17 15.65
N GLU A 388 -17.27 -17.38 16.28
CA GLU A 388 -17.56 -16.78 17.58
C GLU A 388 -16.53 -17.19 18.65
N TYR A 389 -16.19 -18.49 18.69
CA TYR A 389 -15.17 -19.03 19.57
C TYR A 389 -13.79 -18.40 19.31
N GLY A 390 -13.33 -18.36 18.06
CA GLY A 390 -12.04 -17.75 17.69
C GLY A 390 -11.97 -16.26 18.00
N SER A 391 -13.08 -15.54 17.79
CA SER A 391 -13.21 -14.12 18.16
C SER A 391 -13.06 -13.92 19.67
N GLU A 392 -13.68 -14.78 20.49
CA GLU A 392 -13.58 -14.71 21.95
C GLU A 392 -12.18 -15.08 22.47
N CYS A 393 -11.59 -16.16 21.95
CA CYS A 393 -10.21 -16.55 22.23
C CYS A 393 -9.24 -15.39 21.94
N TYR A 394 -9.37 -14.78 20.77
CA TYR A 394 -8.53 -13.65 20.38
C TYR A 394 -8.72 -12.42 21.28
N LYS A 395 -9.97 -12.08 21.63
CA LYS A 395 -10.26 -10.96 22.55
C LYS A 395 -9.66 -11.21 23.95
N ARG A 396 -9.85 -12.41 24.49
CA ARG A 396 -9.33 -12.84 25.79
C ARG A 396 -7.82 -12.65 25.85
N ILE A 397 -7.08 -13.19 24.88
CA ILE A 397 -5.61 -13.05 24.89
C ILE A 397 -5.15 -11.61 24.61
N SER A 398 -5.78 -10.92 23.66
CA SER A 398 -5.43 -9.53 23.34
C SER A 398 -5.57 -8.62 24.56
N ARG A 399 -6.63 -8.79 25.35
CA ARG A 399 -6.86 -8.03 26.58
C ARG A 399 -5.75 -8.29 27.61
N LYS A 400 -5.38 -9.56 27.81
CA LYS A 400 -4.30 -9.93 28.74
C LYS A 400 -2.94 -9.35 28.33
N ILE A 401 -2.59 -9.45 27.05
CA ILE A 401 -1.34 -8.89 26.51
C ILE A 401 -1.29 -7.37 26.69
N LEU A 402 -2.38 -6.66 26.38
CA LEU A 402 -2.44 -5.21 26.52
C LEU A 402 -2.26 -4.76 27.98
N LEU A 403 -2.94 -5.41 28.92
CA LEU A 403 -2.78 -5.14 30.36
C LEU A 403 -1.36 -5.41 30.84
N PHE A 404 -0.74 -6.50 30.36
CA PHE A 404 0.65 -6.82 30.68
C PHE A 404 1.61 -5.73 30.19
N GLN A 405 1.43 -5.23 28.96
CA GLN A 405 2.27 -4.16 28.40
C GLN A 405 2.12 -2.83 29.16
N GLU A 406 0.90 -2.49 29.59
CA GLU A 406 0.64 -1.27 30.37
C GLU A 406 1.30 -1.31 31.75
N ASN A 407 1.17 -2.43 32.47
CA ASN A 407 1.73 -2.59 33.81
C ASN A 407 3.26 -2.61 33.84
N ASN A 408 3.91 -2.98 32.74
CA ASN A 408 5.37 -3.10 32.67
C ASN A 408 6.07 -1.89 32.04
N HIS A 409 5.38 -0.75 31.86
CA HIS A 409 5.91 0.47 31.24
C HIS A 409 6.76 0.20 29.98
N VAL A 410 6.35 -0.77 29.15
CA VAL A 410 7.02 -1.01 27.87
C VAL A 410 6.60 0.12 26.94
N THR A 411 7.25 1.28 27.06
CA THR A 411 7.15 2.36 26.09
C THR A 411 7.55 1.81 24.73
N ASN A 412 6.76 2.14 23.70
CA ASN A 412 6.87 1.72 22.30
C ASN A 412 8.23 2.00 21.59
N SER A 413 9.30 2.30 22.33
CA SER A 413 10.69 2.23 21.86
C SER A 413 11.24 0.84 22.17
N THR A 414 11.12 -0.06 21.22
CA THR A 414 11.78 -1.35 21.27
C THR A 414 13.30 -1.18 21.08
N ASP A 415 13.99 -0.78 22.15
CA ASP A 415 15.42 -1.01 22.27
C ASP A 415 15.64 -2.45 22.73
N PHE A 416 15.79 -3.33 21.74
CA PHE A 416 15.97 -4.78 21.92
C PHE A 416 17.39 -5.18 22.32
N SER A 417 18.26 -4.24 22.68
CA SER A 417 19.62 -4.53 23.17
C SER A 417 19.67 -5.37 24.46
N LYS A 418 18.53 -5.53 25.14
CA LYS A 418 18.42 -6.28 26.41
C LYS A 418 17.73 -7.64 26.32
N VAL A 419 17.35 -8.09 25.12
CA VAL A 419 16.85 -9.47 24.96
C VAL A 419 18.03 -10.39 24.74
N TYR A 420 18.32 -11.24 25.72
CA TYR A 420 19.31 -12.30 25.60
C TYR A 420 18.90 -13.24 24.46
N VAL A 421 19.59 -13.12 23.32
CA VAL A 421 19.58 -14.11 22.25
C VAL A 421 20.81 -14.97 22.48
N PRO A 422 20.67 -16.27 22.82
CA PRO A 422 21.82 -17.14 22.99
C PRO A 422 22.62 -17.17 21.68
N SER A 423 23.91 -16.83 21.75
CA SER A 423 24.82 -16.84 20.59
C SER A 423 25.20 -18.26 20.12
N SER A 424 24.75 -19.29 20.82
CA SER A 424 24.87 -20.70 20.41
C SER A 424 23.75 -21.53 21.03
N PHE A 425 23.13 -22.41 20.22
CA PHE A 425 22.22 -23.44 20.72
C PHE A 425 22.99 -24.76 20.75
N ARG A 426 23.27 -25.29 21.96
CA ARG A 426 23.97 -26.57 22.18
C ARG A 426 25.42 -26.69 21.68
N GLY A 427 26.23 -25.63 21.77
CA GLY A 427 27.69 -25.76 21.68
C GLY A 427 28.24 -26.28 20.35
N SER A 428 27.56 -26.03 19.24
CA SER A 428 28.14 -26.20 17.91
C SER A 428 28.07 -24.85 17.21
N THR A 429 29.24 -24.30 16.88
CA THR A 429 29.44 -23.02 16.17
C THR A 429 28.87 -23.04 14.77
#